data_AF-A0A934HFB7-F1
#
_entry.id   AF-A0A934HFB7-F1
#
_cell.length_a   1.000
_cell.length_b   1.000
_cell.length_c   1.000
_cell.angle_alpha   90.00
_cell.angle_beta   90.00
_cell.angle_gamma   90.00
#
_symmetry.space_group_name_H-M   'P 1'
#
loop_
_entity.id
_entity.type
_entity.pdbx_description
1 polymer ?
#
loop_
_entity_poly.entity_id
_entity_poly.type
_entity_poly.pdbx_seq_one_letter_code
_entity_poly.pdbx_strand_id
1 'polypeptide(L)'
;MVRLRVGQQVYEENIYSYCWPESTENLACDVDQIALVQPINRAPVTRGDEVRFIIEGEAGPPKKFSATLLGFGDIQDLGTEGIYQTDLKDDLYRVQVDAEYENIEGKPAYVSYVFGLEVAGIIIATPTPTPTNTPEPSPTPTETPEPTATNTPEPTEIPESTSTPQNTPAGITALTPETTVVGDLGEMMITGTVKLSSGGNTVAVTGAQVSYIHTSMVNPGTTGSTTTNANGQFSFGPILLHDTDQIAITASAPGYQAQSIQRTGVDTWQSGGVFDFVLTSDQGPTPLPPVITATVIGVPTTQPVATATPMQLVPPTVPPAIQVTSSAVAPVSLDIAGKTYLPAGYQFCQRSATGERVCVEMPSAEANTARIDLLRGSAAQLRIGGARPAEVVIEYRSDTGLPTGQPETRVGDNILLLTILPEPGSYIMTVRVTWAVEDATYFFRVTVSE
;
A
#
# COMPACT_ATOMS: atom_id res chain seq x y z
N MET A 1 19.51 -17.43 8.79
CA MET A 1 18.78 -16.19 8.47
C MET A 1 19.55 -15.38 7.44
N VAL A 2 18.86 -14.59 6.61
CA VAL A 2 19.49 -13.63 5.70
C VAL A 2 19.20 -12.22 6.21
N ARG A 3 20.23 -11.37 6.28
CA ARG A 3 20.12 -9.95 6.62
C ARG A 3 20.60 -9.09 5.47
N LEU A 4 19.97 -7.94 5.28
CA LEU A 4 20.44 -6.96 4.32
C LEU A 4 21.33 -5.93 5.03
N ARG A 5 22.49 -5.62 4.45
CA ARG A 5 23.37 -4.53 4.88
C ARG A 5 23.52 -3.52 3.75
N VAL A 6 23.30 -2.25 4.07
CA VAL A 6 23.58 -1.11 3.17
C VAL A 6 24.47 -0.14 3.94
N GLY A 7 25.71 0.04 3.49
CA GLY A 7 26.72 0.82 4.20
C GLY A 7 27.00 0.27 5.62
N GLN A 8 26.61 1.01 6.66
CA GLN A 8 26.73 0.60 8.07
C GLN A 8 25.42 0.10 8.69
N GLN A 9 24.29 0.23 7.99
CA GLN A 9 22.98 -0.16 8.52
C GLN A 9 22.65 -1.62 8.14
N VAL A 10 21.93 -2.29 9.03
CA VAL A 10 21.48 -3.68 8.86
C VAL A 10 19.96 -3.72 8.98
N TYR A 11 19.32 -4.45 8.08
CA TYR A 11 17.88 -4.58 7.95
C TYR A 11 17.49 -6.06 8.04
N GLU A 12 16.38 -6.30 8.73
CA GLU A 12 15.79 -7.61 8.94
C GLU A 12 14.38 -7.62 8.36
N GLU A 13 14.03 -8.76 7.77
CA GLU A 13 12.71 -9.05 7.23
C GLU A 13 12.29 -10.46 7.63
N ASN A 14 11.00 -10.72 7.58
CA ASN A 14 10.47 -12.06 7.82
C ASN A 14 10.87 -13.01 6.68
N ILE A 15 10.98 -14.29 7.02
CA ILE A 15 11.21 -15.35 6.02
C ILE A 15 9.99 -15.40 5.12
N TYR A 16 10.18 -15.22 3.81
CA TYR A 16 9.10 -15.38 2.84
C TYR A 16 8.76 -16.85 2.64
N SER A 17 9.77 -17.66 2.37
CA SER A 17 9.59 -19.10 2.24
C SER A 17 10.85 -19.81 2.71
N TYR A 18 10.66 -20.96 3.31
CA TYR A 18 11.77 -21.87 3.57
C TYR A 18 11.34 -23.30 3.36
N CYS A 19 12.33 -24.14 3.13
CA CYS A 19 12.16 -25.57 3.14
C CYS A 19 13.42 -26.17 3.79
N TRP A 20 13.25 -26.76 4.96
CA TRP A 20 14.32 -27.35 5.75
C TRP A 20 13.94 -28.78 6.17
N PRO A 21 14.31 -29.79 5.38
CA PRO A 21 14.03 -31.18 5.74
C PRO A 21 14.87 -31.59 6.95
N GLU A 22 14.23 -32.13 7.98
CA GLU A 22 14.94 -32.80 9.09
C GLU A 22 15.07 -34.31 8.84
N SER A 23 14.18 -34.90 8.03
CA SER A 23 14.24 -36.29 7.55
C SER A 23 13.38 -36.52 6.29
N THR A 24 13.43 -37.73 5.69
CA THR A 24 12.53 -38.12 4.58
C THR A 24 11.03 -38.03 4.92
N GLU A 25 10.66 -38.07 6.20
CA GLU A 25 9.28 -38.00 6.66
C GLU A 25 8.94 -36.66 7.35
N ASN A 26 9.95 -35.91 7.80
CA ASN A 26 9.77 -34.62 8.47
C ASN A 26 10.30 -33.47 7.60
N LEU A 27 9.38 -32.79 6.93
CA LEU A 27 9.66 -31.69 6.02
C LEU A 27 9.10 -30.39 6.62
N ALA A 28 9.97 -29.53 7.16
CA ALA A 28 9.58 -28.21 7.62
C ALA A 28 9.68 -27.22 6.46
N CYS A 29 8.57 -27.07 5.71
CA CYS A 29 8.48 -26.06 4.66
C CYS A 29 7.26 -25.19 4.89
N ASP A 30 7.46 -23.89 4.79
CA ASP A 30 6.43 -22.90 5.04
C ASP A 30 6.58 -21.72 4.07
N VAL A 31 5.48 -21.01 3.87
CA VAL A 31 5.40 -19.82 3.04
C VAL A 31 4.62 -18.76 3.81
N ASP A 32 5.31 -17.72 4.25
CA ASP A 32 4.68 -16.51 4.76
C ASP A 32 4.36 -15.59 3.57
N GLN A 33 3.13 -15.70 3.08
CA GLN A 33 2.67 -14.85 1.98
C GLN A 33 2.62 -13.36 2.36
N ILE A 34 2.59 -13.00 3.65
CA ILE A 34 2.58 -11.61 4.13
C ILE A 34 3.95 -10.97 3.89
N ALA A 35 5.03 -11.73 4.10
CA ALA A 35 6.40 -11.31 3.77
C ALA A 35 6.61 -11.06 2.26
N LEU A 36 5.68 -11.50 1.39
CA LEU A 36 5.66 -11.19 -0.04
C LEU A 36 4.88 -9.90 -0.37
N VAL A 37 4.07 -9.33 0.53
CA VAL A 37 3.13 -8.25 0.15
C VAL A 37 3.82 -6.90 0.12
N GLN A 38 4.58 -6.51 1.15
CA GLN A 38 5.58 -5.41 1.09
C GLN A 38 6.56 -5.55 2.26
N PRO A 39 7.88 -5.38 2.04
CA PRO A 39 8.85 -5.30 3.12
C PRO A 39 8.52 -4.13 4.05
N ILE A 40 8.52 -4.39 5.36
CA ILE A 40 8.14 -3.40 6.39
C ILE A 40 9.21 -2.31 6.45
N ASN A 41 10.47 -2.70 6.21
CA ASN A 41 11.62 -1.80 6.23
C ASN A 41 12.10 -1.56 4.80
N ARG A 42 12.16 -0.28 4.42
CA ARG A 42 12.78 0.15 3.16
C ARG A 42 14.20 0.58 3.46
N ALA A 43 15.17 -0.14 2.93
CA ALA A 43 16.58 0.22 3.06
C ALA A 43 16.89 1.36 2.07
N PRO A 44 17.23 2.57 2.55
CA PRO A 44 17.73 3.63 1.67
C PRO A 44 19.05 3.20 1.02
N VAL A 45 19.11 3.28 -0.30
CA VAL A 45 20.31 2.99 -1.09
C VAL A 45 20.64 4.22 -1.91
N THR A 46 21.86 4.74 -1.77
CA THR A 46 22.38 5.80 -2.64
C THR A 46 23.28 5.22 -3.72
N ARG A 47 23.44 5.95 -4.83
CA ARG A 47 24.30 5.51 -5.94
C ARG A 47 25.75 5.36 -5.49
N GLY A 48 26.24 4.12 -5.46
CA GLY A 48 27.59 3.77 -5.00
C GLY A 48 27.64 3.07 -3.64
N ASP A 49 26.51 2.94 -2.94
CA ASP A 49 26.43 2.12 -1.73
C ASP A 49 26.58 0.63 -2.07
N GLU A 50 27.38 -0.07 -1.27
CA GLU A 50 27.45 -1.52 -1.33
C GLU A 50 26.22 -2.12 -0.66
N VAL A 51 25.40 -2.84 -1.45
CA VAL A 51 24.27 -3.63 -0.97
C VAL A 51 24.75 -5.06 -0.79
N ARG A 52 24.70 -5.56 0.44
CA ARG A 52 25.22 -6.89 0.80
C ARG A 52 24.18 -7.70 1.57
N PHE A 53 23.90 -8.90 1.12
CA PHE A 53 23.11 -9.88 1.86
C PHE A 53 24.04 -10.79 2.67
N ILE A 54 23.80 -10.87 3.98
CA ILE A 54 24.62 -11.60 4.94
C ILE A 54 23.83 -12.82 5.39
N ILE A 55 24.44 -14.00 5.26
CA ILE A 55 23.88 -15.23 5.81
C ILE A 55 24.47 -15.47 7.19
N GLU A 56 23.61 -15.59 8.18
CA GLU A 56 23.96 -15.96 9.54
C GLU A 56 23.27 -17.28 9.92
N GLY A 57 24.04 -18.25 10.37
CA GLY A 57 23.51 -19.54 10.82
C GLY A 57 24.57 -20.65 10.80
N GLU A 58 24.21 -21.78 11.40
CA GLU A 58 25.10 -22.94 11.52
C GLU A 58 25.14 -23.83 10.27
N ALA A 59 24.27 -23.56 9.28
CA ALA A 59 24.15 -24.36 8.06
C ALA A 59 25.34 -24.23 7.09
N GLY A 60 26.30 -23.35 7.37
CA GLY A 60 27.41 -23.06 6.46
C GLY A 60 27.00 -22.20 5.25
N PRO A 61 27.89 -22.00 4.26
CA PRO A 61 27.58 -21.22 3.07
C PRO A 61 26.60 -21.97 2.15
N PRO A 62 25.69 -21.27 1.47
CA PRO A 62 24.79 -21.89 0.51
C PRO A 62 25.56 -22.36 -0.73
N LYS A 63 25.00 -23.37 -1.41
CA LYS A 63 25.48 -23.84 -2.71
C LYS A 63 25.22 -22.81 -3.81
N LYS A 64 24.10 -22.10 -3.70
CA LYS A 64 23.70 -21.03 -4.61
C LYS A 64 23.06 -19.92 -3.82
N PHE A 65 23.49 -18.69 -4.11
CA PHE A 65 22.97 -17.50 -3.45
C PHE A 65 22.63 -16.46 -4.52
N SER A 66 21.34 -16.17 -4.68
CA SER A 66 20.87 -15.29 -5.75
C SER A 66 19.91 -14.24 -5.23
N ALA A 67 19.91 -13.08 -5.90
CA ALA A 67 18.93 -12.03 -5.73
C ALA A 67 18.12 -11.88 -7.01
N THR A 68 16.81 -11.77 -6.88
CA THR A 68 15.87 -11.54 -7.98
C THR A 68 15.16 -10.22 -7.77
N LEU A 69 15.25 -9.32 -8.76
CA LEU A 69 14.50 -8.08 -8.76
C LEU A 69 13.05 -8.35 -9.18
N LEU A 70 12.14 -8.31 -8.21
CA LEU A 70 10.72 -8.61 -8.44
C LEU A 70 10.09 -7.51 -9.29
N GLY A 71 9.35 -7.92 -10.33
CA GLY A 71 8.73 -7.02 -11.32
C GLY A 71 9.58 -6.76 -12.57
N PHE A 72 10.88 -7.05 -12.53
CA PHE A 72 11.80 -6.86 -13.66
C PHE A 72 12.38 -8.20 -14.17
N GLY A 73 12.42 -9.23 -13.32
CA GLY A 73 12.83 -10.59 -13.70
C GLY A 73 14.35 -10.78 -13.78
N ASP A 74 15.12 -9.76 -13.43
CA ASP A 74 16.58 -9.83 -13.37
C ASP A 74 17.02 -10.67 -12.17
N ILE A 75 17.78 -11.73 -12.45
CA ILE A 75 18.39 -12.61 -11.44
C ILE A 75 19.89 -12.35 -11.43
N GLN A 76 20.42 -12.02 -10.26
CA GLN A 76 21.84 -11.84 -10.02
C GLN A 76 22.36 -12.96 -9.10
N ASP A 77 23.46 -13.60 -9.51
CA ASP A 77 24.26 -14.44 -8.62
C ASP A 77 25.07 -13.55 -7.68
N LEU A 78 24.91 -13.75 -6.37
CA LEU A 78 25.56 -12.98 -5.32
C LEU A 78 26.93 -13.54 -4.92
N GLY A 79 27.25 -14.75 -5.38
CA GLY A 79 28.45 -15.48 -4.97
C GLY A 79 28.55 -15.69 -3.46
N THR A 80 29.76 -15.95 -2.96
CA THR A 80 30.01 -16.20 -1.53
C THR A 80 30.01 -14.93 -0.68
N GLU A 81 30.16 -13.76 -1.31
CA GLU A 81 30.26 -12.49 -0.61
C GLU A 81 28.90 -11.80 -0.41
N GLY A 82 27.85 -12.27 -1.10
CA GLY A 82 26.50 -11.74 -0.95
C GLY A 82 26.29 -10.35 -1.55
N ILE A 83 27.17 -9.91 -2.45
CA ILE A 83 27.14 -8.53 -2.96
C ILE A 83 26.14 -8.42 -4.11
N TYR A 84 25.18 -7.52 -3.94
CA TYR A 84 24.21 -7.15 -4.96
C TYR A 84 24.68 -5.88 -5.68
N GLN A 85 24.72 -5.93 -7.01
CA GLN A 85 25.23 -4.83 -7.82
C GLN A 85 24.06 -3.95 -8.24
N THR A 86 23.99 -2.74 -7.69
CA THR A 86 22.86 -1.83 -7.90
C THR A 86 23.10 -0.90 -9.09
N ASP A 87 22.78 -1.37 -10.30
CA ASP A 87 22.55 -0.48 -11.46
C ASP A 87 21.06 -0.08 -11.56
N LEU A 88 20.49 0.32 -10.41
CA LEU A 88 19.08 0.65 -10.29
C LEU A 88 18.85 2.15 -10.49
N LYS A 89 17.72 2.50 -11.10
CA LYS A 89 17.27 3.89 -11.22
C LYS A 89 16.66 4.34 -9.89
N ASP A 90 16.30 5.61 -9.80
CA ASP A 90 15.61 6.13 -8.64
C ASP A 90 14.19 5.56 -8.61
N ASP A 91 13.93 4.61 -7.72
CA ASP A 91 12.64 3.98 -7.52
C ASP A 91 12.63 3.12 -6.23
N LEU A 92 11.46 2.59 -5.93
CA LEU A 92 11.27 1.56 -4.93
C LEU A 92 11.35 0.16 -5.55
N TYR A 93 12.31 -0.63 -5.07
CA TYR A 93 12.53 -1.99 -5.54
C TYR A 93 12.24 -3.02 -4.47
N ARG A 94 11.88 -4.21 -4.96
CA ARG A 94 11.73 -5.41 -4.16
C ARG A 94 12.73 -6.46 -4.63
N VAL A 95 13.56 -6.93 -3.73
CA VAL A 95 14.59 -7.92 -4.03
C VAL A 95 14.29 -9.19 -3.25
N GLN A 96 13.91 -10.25 -3.96
CA GLN A 96 13.85 -11.58 -3.40
C GLN A 96 15.26 -12.15 -3.32
N VAL A 97 15.63 -12.75 -2.21
CA VAL A 97 16.95 -13.33 -2.00
C VAL A 97 16.80 -14.78 -1.60
N ASP A 98 17.35 -15.66 -2.42
CA ASP A 98 17.26 -17.11 -2.28
C ASP A 98 18.63 -17.68 -1.94
N ALA A 99 18.71 -18.38 -0.80
CA ALA A 99 19.87 -19.16 -0.40
C ALA A 99 19.52 -20.65 -0.46
N GLU A 100 20.08 -21.35 -1.44
CA GLU A 100 19.90 -22.79 -1.67
C GLU A 100 21.08 -23.57 -1.10
N TYR A 101 20.79 -24.65 -0.37
CA TYR A 101 21.78 -25.52 0.26
C TYR A 101 21.82 -26.89 -0.43
N GLU A 102 22.75 -27.74 -0.03
CA GLU A 102 22.75 -29.12 -0.50
C GLU A 102 21.47 -29.85 -0.07
N ASN A 103 20.98 -30.72 -0.96
CA ASN A 103 19.79 -31.49 -0.67
C ASN A 103 20.00 -32.37 0.55
N ILE A 104 19.04 -32.34 1.46
CA ILE A 104 19.02 -33.22 2.64
C ILE A 104 18.20 -34.45 2.24
N GLU A 105 18.85 -35.61 2.17
CA GLU A 105 18.23 -36.90 1.79
C GLU A 105 17.48 -36.85 0.43
N GLY A 106 17.98 -36.04 -0.51
CA GLY A 106 17.39 -35.89 -1.85
C GLY A 106 16.27 -34.86 -1.97
N LYS A 107 15.90 -34.16 -0.88
CA LYS A 107 14.93 -33.07 -0.88
C LYS A 107 15.62 -31.69 -0.90
N PRO A 108 15.02 -30.67 -1.53
CA PRO A 108 15.60 -29.33 -1.57
C PRO A 108 15.62 -28.69 -0.18
N ALA A 109 16.72 -28.00 0.13
CA ALA A 109 16.87 -27.18 1.33
C ALA A 109 17.16 -25.73 0.92
N TYR A 110 16.30 -24.79 1.33
CA TYR A 110 16.46 -23.38 0.96
C TYR A 110 15.78 -22.45 1.96
N VAL A 111 16.19 -21.18 1.91
CA VAL A 111 15.48 -20.07 2.56
C VAL A 111 15.41 -18.89 1.60
N SER A 112 14.28 -18.20 1.62
CA SER A 112 13.95 -17.07 0.76
C SER A 112 13.42 -15.90 1.58
N TYR A 113 13.91 -14.70 1.29
CA TYR A 113 13.51 -13.44 1.92
C TYR A 113 13.17 -12.41 0.85
N VAL A 114 12.36 -11.40 1.19
CA VAL A 114 12.08 -10.27 0.31
C VAL A 114 12.43 -8.98 1.03
N PHE A 115 13.36 -8.21 0.47
CA PHE A 115 13.79 -6.91 1.00
C PHE A 115 13.30 -5.75 0.14
N GLY A 116 13.07 -4.60 0.78
CA GLY A 116 12.74 -3.34 0.13
C GLY A 116 13.97 -2.47 -0.02
N LEU A 117 14.27 -2.03 -1.23
CA LEU A 117 15.31 -1.03 -1.49
C LEU A 117 14.66 0.25 -1.98
N GLU A 118 14.92 1.36 -1.30
CA GLU A 118 14.52 2.69 -1.74
C GLU A 118 15.76 3.38 -2.33
N VAL A 119 15.86 3.36 -3.67
CA VAL A 119 17.00 3.92 -4.37
C VAL A 119 16.75 5.40 -4.61
N ALA A 120 17.50 6.26 -3.93
CA ALA A 120 17.42 7.70 -4.10
C ALA A 120 18.65 8.21 -4.87
N GLY A 121 18.42 8.93 -5.97
CA GLY A 121 19.47 9.61 -6.69
C GLY A 121 20.12 10.66 -5.80
N ILE A 122 21.45 10.79 -5.90
CA ILE A 122 22.22 11.78 -5.16
C ILE A 122 21.62 13.16 -5.45
N ILE A 123 20.87 13.71 -4.49
CA ILE A 123 20.66 15.15 -4.42
C ILE A 123 22.02 15.68 -3.98
N ILE A 124 22.83 16.14 -4.94
CA ILE A 124 24.01 16.94 -4.62
C ILE A 124 23.45 18.12 -3.84
N ALA A 125 23.62 18.11 -2.51
CA ALA A 125 23.21 19.21 -1.68
C ALA A 125 23.95 20.45 -2.20
N THR A 126 23.22 21.32 -2.90
CA THR A 126 23.69 22.65 -3.23
C THR A 126 24.15 23.26 -1.91
N PRO A 127 25.41 23.70 -1.76
CA PRO A 127 25.92 24.15 -0.48
C PRO A 127 25.01 25.26 0.05
N THR A 128 24.35 24.99 1.17
CA THR A 128 23.52 25.97 1.87
C THR A 128 24.37 27.22 2.10
N PRO A 129 23.98 28.41 1.61
CA PRO A 129 24.74 29.61 1.88
C PRO A 129 24.82 29.81 3.39
N THR A 130 26.04 29.94 3.90
CA THR A 130 26.30 30.17 5.32
C THR A 130 25.48 31.37 5.79
N PRO A 131 24.58 31.24 6.78
CA PRO A 131 23.80 32.36 7.27
C PRO A 131 24.76 33.41 7.81
N THR A 132 24.67 34.62 7.27
CA THR A 132 25.42 35.77 7.77
C THR A 132 24.84 36.16 9.12
N ASN A 133 25.66 36.12 10.16
CA ASN A 133 25.28 36.50 11.53
C ASN A 133 24.59 37.87 11.52
N THR A 134 23.29 37.88 11.78
CA THR A 134 22.55 39.11 12.08
C THR A 134 22.69 39.35 13.59
N PRO A 135 23.17 40.52 14.04
CA PRO A 135 23.36 40.77 15.46
C PRO A 135 22.02 40.77 16.20
N GLU A 136 21.97 39.98 17.27
CA GLU A 136 20.84 39.82 18.18
C GLU A 136 20.60 41.13 18.99
N PRO A 137 19.35 41.60 19.13
CA PRO A 137 19.06 42.76 19.97
C PRO A 137 19.20 42.42 21.46
N SER A 138 19.90 43.30 22.17
CA SER A 138 20.16 43.26 23.61
C SER A 138 18.87 43.10 24.44
N PRO A 139 18.83 42.21 25.45
CA PRO A 139 17.69 42.09 26.34
C PRO A 139 17.56 43.34 27.23
N THR A 140 16.32 43.78 27.39
CA THR A 140 15.92 44.86 28.30
C THR A 140 15.74 44.28 29.72
N PRO A 141 16.22 44.92 30.79
CA PRO A 141 16.08 44.38 32.14
C PRO A 141 14.63 44.44 32.62
N THR A 142 14.11 43.30 33.06
CA THR A 142 12.78 43.20 33.70
C THR A 142 12.94 43.29 35.21
N GLU A 143 12.16 44.17 35.86
CA GLU A 143 12.20 44.39 37.30
C GLU A 143 11.68 43.20 38.12
N THR A 144 12.37 42.96 39.23
CA THR A 144 12.08 41.97 40.27
C THR A 144 10.86 42.37 41.10
N PRO A 145 9.78 41.56 41.18
CA PRO A 145 8.74 41.79 42.17
C PRO A 145 9.13 41.30 43.57
N GLU A 146 8.77 42.13 44.56
CA GLU A 146 8.97 42.02 46.01
C GLU A 146 8.12 40.90 46.65
N PRO A 147 8.60 40.22 47.71
CA PRO A 147 7.88 39.09 48.31
C PRO A 147 6.74 39.53 49.23
N THR A 148 5.51 39.12 48.91
CA THR A 148 4.35 39.26 49.79
C THR A 148 4.25 38.04 50.72
N ALA A 149 4.30 38.26 52.03
CA ALA A 149 4.02 37.25 53.04
C ALA A 149 2.51 37.03 53.18
N THR A 150 2.03 35.78 53.21
CA THR A 150 0.69 35.50 53.77
C THR A 150 0.54 34.06 54.30
N ASN A 151 0.40 34.00 55.62
CA ASN A 151 -0.34 33.11 56.52
C ASN A 151 -0.45 31.59 56.25
N THR A 152 0.16 30.87 57.18
CA THR A 152 -0.08 29.50 57.65
C THR A 152 -1.53 29.24 58.08
N PRO A 153 -2.12 28.11 57.66
CA PRO A 153 -3.07 27.38 58.50
C PRO A 153 -2.53 26.03 59.01
N GLU A 154 -3.16 25.64 60.11
CA GLU A 154 -2.88 24.69 61.19
C GLU A 154 -2.84 23.19 60.78
N PRO A 155 -2.10 22.33 61.52
CA PRO A 155 -1.92 20.91 61.15
C PRO A 155 -3.13 20.07 61.54
N THR A 156 -3.56 19.18 60.64
CA THR A 156 -4.51 18.11 60.95
C THR A 156 -3.77 16.77 61.01
N GLU A 157 -4.08 15.98 62.05
CA GLU A 157 -3.40 14.77 62.49
C GLU A 157 -3.59 13.53 61.58
N ILE A 158 -2.47 12.83 61.34
CA ILE A 158 -2.14 11.37 61.45
C ILE A 158 -3.32 10.36 61.53
N PRO A 159 -3.31 9.25 60.73
CA PRO A 159 -2.67 8.01 61.19
C PRO A 159 -1.69 7.33 60.22
N GLU A 160 -0.65 6.76 60.83
CA GLU A 160 0.26 5.75 60.28
C GLU A 160 -0.49 4.47 59.88
N SER A 161 -0.05 3.85 58.78
CA SER A 161 -0.03 2.39 58.66
C SER A 161 1.14 1.95 57.79
N THR A 162 2.14 1.45 58.47
CA THR A 162 3.19 0.58 58.01
C THR A 162 2.62 -0.72 57.40
N SER A 163 3.03 -1.07 56.18
CA SER A 163 3.53 -2.40 55.86
C SER A 163 4.08 -2.46 54.43
N THR A 164 5.33 -2.89 54.35
CA THR A 164 6.02 -3.40 53.16
C THR A 164 5.24 -4.57 52.54
N PRO A 165 5.03 -4.62 51.21
CA PRO A 165 4.76 -5.88 50.55
C PRO A 165 6.06 -6.66 50.39
N GLN A 166 6.18 -7.68 51.22
CA GLN A 166 7.07 -8.82 51.11
C GLN A 166 6.84 -9.53 49.78
N ASN A 167 7.92 -9.69 49.00
CA ASN A 167 7.96 -10.65 47.89
C ASN A 167 7.56 -12.03 48.40
N THR A 168 6.35 -12.46 48.08
CA THR A 168 5.90 -13.84 48.21
C THR A 168 5.56 -14.32 46.80
N PRO A 169 6.08 -15.46 46.34
CA PRO A 169 5.77 -15.99 45.01
C PRO A 169 4.26 -16.21 44.92
N ALA A 170 3.59 -15.44 44.09
CA ALA A 170 2.21 -15.72 43.73
C ALA A 170 2.20 -17.11 43.07
N GLY A 171 1.47 -18.02 43.70
CA GLY A 171 1.22 -19.34 43.15
C GLY A 171 0.72 -19.21 41.72
N ILE A 172 1.20 -20.14 40.91
CA ILE A 172 0.58 -20.59 39.66
C ILE A 172 -0.92 -20.80 39.91
N THR A 173 -1.70 -19.74 39.72
CA THR A 173 -3.12 -19.86 39.42
C THR A 173 -3.17 -20.57 38.09
N ALA A 174 -3.60 -21.83 38.12
CA ALA A 174 -3.93 -22.58 36.91
C ALA A 174 -4.85 -21.69 36.06
N LEU A 175 -4.39 -21.35 34.85
CA LEU A 175 -5.23 -20.71 33.85
C LEU A 175 -6.48 -21.60 33.72
N THR A 176 -7.61 -21.10 34.20
CA THR A 176 -8.90 -21.63 33.80
C THR A 176 -8.90 -21.65 32.28
N PRO A 177 -9.16 -22.79 31.61
CA PRO A 177 -9.22 -22.82 30.16
C PRO A 177 -10.29 -21.81 29.74
N GLU A 178 -9.87 -20.76 29.04
CA GLU A 178 -10.80 -19.90 28.32
C GLU A 178 -11.60 -20.83 27.42
N THR A 179 -12.92 -20.88 27.65
CA THR A 179 -13.82 -21.58 26.76
C THR A 179 -13.84 -20.80 25.46
N THR A 180 -12.95 -21.12 24.53
CA THR A 180 -12.97 -20.61 23.17
C THR A 180 -14.34 -20.92 22.59
N VAL A 181 -15.14 -19.89 22.32
CA VAL A 181 -16.40 -20.06 21.63
C VAL A 181 -16.06 -20.44 20.19
N VAL A 182 -16.79 -21.42 19.63
CA VAL A 182 -16.55 -21.85 18.25
C VAL A 182 -16.78 -20.66 17.33
N GLY A 183 -15.75 -20.26 16.59
CA GLY A 183 -15.76 -19.09 15.71
C GLY A 183 -15.01 -17.88 16.26
N ASP A 184 -14.47 -17.95 17.49
CA ASP A 184 -13.52 -16.95 18.00
C ASP A 184 -12.26 -16.92 17.12
N LEU A 185 -11.91 -15.72 16.67
CA LEU A 185 -10.73 -15.45 15.87
C LEU A 185 -9.56 -14.97 16.74
N GLY A 186 -9.87 -14.30 17.85
CA GLY A 186 -8.88 -13.80 18.82
C GLY A 186 -8.88 -12.28 18.94
N GLU A 187 -7.98 -11.76 19.79
CA GLU A 187 -7.79 -10.33 19.97
C GLU A 187 -6.97 -9.72 18.83
N MET A 188 -7.46 -8.62 18.25
CA MET A 188 -6.82 -7.93 17.13
C MET A 188 -6.71 -6.43 17.37
N MET A 189 -5.54 -5.89 17.07
CA MET A 189 -5.34 -4.45 16.92
C MET A 189 -5.85 -4.00 15.56
N ILE A 190 -6.63 -2.93 15.55
CA ILE A 190 -7.08 -2.29 14.32
C ILE A 190 -6.15 -1.11 14.05
N THR A 191 -5.58 -1.03 12.85
CA THR A 191 -4.61 -0.01 12.46
C THR A 191 -4.89 0.49 11.05
N GLY A 192 -4.25 1.59 10.65
CA GLY A 192 -4.32 2.05 9.28
C GLY A 192 -3.89 3.49 9.10
N THR A 193 -4.08 4.03 7.90
CA THR A 193 -3.73 5.39 7.53
C THR A 193 -4.88 6.18 6.92
N VAL A 194 -4.87 7.50 7.10
CA VAL A 194 -5.74 8.44 6.40
C VAL A 194 -4.87 9.38 5.58
N LYS A 195 -5.09 9.39 4.27
CA LYS A 195 -4.36 10.22 3.30
C LYS A 195 -5.33 11.06 2.46
N LEU A 196 -4.79 12.07 1.79
CA LEU A 196 -5.49 12.85 0.77
C LEU A 196 -4.89 12.54 -0.58
N SER A 197 -5.72 12.48 -1.62
CA SER A 197 -5.22 12.53 -3.00
C SER A 197 -5.14 13.98 -3.46
N SER A 198 -3.93 14.50 -3.68
CA SER A 198 -3.70 15.83 -4.25
C SER A 198 -2.75 15.72 -5.43
N GLY A 199 -3.29 15.87 -6.64
CA GLY A 199 -2.48 15.90 -7.88
C GLY A 199 -1.67 14.63 -8.15
N GLY A 200 -2.13 13.46 -7.71
CA GLY A 200 -1.44 12.17 -7.89
C GLY A 200 -0.50 11.78 -6.74
N ASN A 201 -0.25 12.67 -5.78
CA ASN A 201 0.48 12.36 -4.56
C ASN A 201 -0.48 12.13 -3.40
N THR A 202 -0.18 11.14 -2.56
CA THR A 202 -0.91 10.92 -1.31
C THR A 202 -0.22 11.64 -0.16
N VAL A 203 -0.91 12.58 0.48
CA VAL A 203 -0.41 13.31 1.65
C VAL A 203 -1.07 12.77 2.90
N ALA A 204 -0.30 12.47 3.95
CA ALA A 204 -0.83 12.05 5.24
C ALA A 204 -1.71 13.13 5.88
N VAL A 205 -2.88 12.76 6.40
CA VAL A 205 -3.74 13.68 7.15
C VAL A 205 -3.43 13.57 8.62
N THR A 206 -2.82 14.60 9.22
CA THR A 206 -2.70 14.70 10.67
C THR A 206 -4.02 15.16 11.30
N GLY A 207 -4.44 14.53 12.40
CA GLY A 207 -5.62 14.94 13.15
C GLY A 207 -6.96 14.61 12.50
N ALA A 208 -7.01 13.71 11.50
CA ALA A 208 -8.27 13.17 11.00
C ALA A 208 -8.99 12.41 12.11
N GLN A 209 -10.29 12.63 12.25
CA GLN A 209 -11.13 11.87 13.19
C GLN A 209 -11.43 10.50 12.58
N VAL A 210 -11.06 9.44 13.29
CA VAL A 210 -11.39 8.07 12.91
C VAL A 210 -12.25 7.47 14.01
N SER A 211 -13.35 6.82 13.66
CA SER A 211 -14.22 6.10 14.59
C SER A 211 -14.52 4.71 14.08
N TYR A 212 -14.79 3.77 14.99
CA TYR A 212 -15.25 2.44 14.64
C TYR A 212 -16.52 2.04 15.39
N ILE A 213 -17.28 1.17 14.75
CA ILE A 213 -18.40 0.44 15.32
C ILE A 213 -18.14 -1.05 15.09
N HIS A 214 -18.06 -1.81 16.17
CA HIS A 214 -17.94 -3.25 16.17
C HIS A 214 -19.25 -3.85 16.69
N THR A 215 -19.91 -4.63 15.86
CA THR A 215 -21.11 -5.40 16.22
C THR A 215 -20.79 -6.88 16.16
N SER A 216 -21.07 -7.59 17.25
CA SER A 216 -20.90 -9.03 17.36
C SER A 216 -22.23 -9.69 17.74
N MET A 217 -22.47 -10.90 17.23
CA MET A 217 -23.63 -11.72 17.63
C MET A 217 -23.33 -12.59 18.85
N VAL A 218 -22.06 -12.73 19.21
CA VAL A 218 -21.57 -13.64 20.25
C VAL A 218 -20.98 -12.86 21.43
N ASN A 219 -20.17 -11.85 21.13
CA ASN A 219 -19.52 -10.99 22.11
C ASN A 219 -20.27 -9.64 22.24
N PRO A 220 -20.09 -8.89 23.34
CA PRO A 220 -20.58 -7.51 23.41
C PRO A 220 -19.90 -6.65 22.34
N GLY A 221 -20.69 -5.99 21.49
CA GLY A 221 -20.18 -5.02 20.53
C GLY A 221 -19.50 -3.83 21.22
N THR A 222 -18.55 -3.20 20.52
CA THR A 222 -17.77 -2.07 21.02
C THR A 222 -17.76 -0.91 20.03
N THR A 223 -17.51 0.31 20.51
CA THR A 223 -17.30 1.48 19.65
C THR A 223 -16.13 2.30 20.19
N GLY A 224 -15.49 3.09 19.34
CA GLY A 224 -14.40 3.95 19.75
C GLY A 224 -14.05 5.01 18.72
N SER A 225 -13.22 5.98 19.11
CA SER A 225 -12.70 7.02 18.22
C SER A 225 -11.31 7.50 18.64
N THR A 226 -10.55 7.99 17.67
CA THR A 226 -9.17 8.47 17.82
C THR A 226 -8.87 9.49 16.72
N THR A 227 -7.68 10.06 16.76
CA THR A 227 -7.15 10.90 15.69
C THR A 227 -5.88 10.34 15.09
N THR A 228 -5.64 10.68 13.83
CA THR A 228 -4.39 10.29 13.16
C THR A 228 -3.20 11.12 13.64
N ASN A 229 -2.02 10.49 13.67
CA ASN A 229 -0.75 11.15 14.00
C ASN A 229 -0.17 11.97 12.82
N ALA A 230 1.05 12.49 12.97
CA ALA A 230 1.74 13.26 11.93
C ALA A 230 1.88 12.51 10.59
N ASN A 231 1.98 11.18 10.62
CA ASN A 231 2.10 10.31 9.45
C ASN A 231 0.74 9.82 8.94
N GLY A 232 -0.36 10.34 9.47
CA GLY A 232 -1.72 9.94 9.09
C GLY A 232 -2.14 8.59 9.65
N GLN A 233 -1.39 8.00 10.57
CA GLN A 233 -1.68 6.67 11.12
C GLN A 233 -2.65 6.73 12.29
N PHE A 234 -3.51 5.74 12.43
CA PHE A 234 -4.39 5.53 13.59
C PHE A 234 -4.32 4.09 14.11
N SER A 235 -4.77 3.89 15.35
CA SER A 235 -4.91 2.56 15.95
C SER A 235 -6.03 2.51 16.99
N PHE A 236 -6.72 1.37 17.07
CA PHE A 236 -7.66 0.99 18.13
C PHE A 236 -7.41 -0.45 18.59
N GLY A 237 -7.94 -0.79 19.77
CA GLY A 237 -7.99 -2.16 20.26
C GLY A 237 -7.04 -2.42 21.44
N PRO A 238 -6.86 -3.70 21.80
CA PRO A 238 -7.33 -4.88 21.06
C PRO A 238 -8.87 -5.02 21.05
N ILE A 239 -9.41 -5.58 19.97
CA ILE A 239 -10.82 -5.98 19.84
C ILE A 239 -10.86 -7.51 19.70
N LEU A 240 -11.64 -8.17 20.54
CA LEU A 240 -11.91 -9.60 20.40
C LEU A 240 -12.84 -9.83 19.20
N LEU A 241 -12.36 -10.55 18.19
CA LEU A 241 -13.08 -10.84 16.96
C LEU A 241 -13.63 -12.27 16.94
N HIS A 242 -14.81 -12.42 16.34
CA HIS A 242 -15.47 -13.67 16.02
C HIS A 242 -15.86 -13.67 14.53
N ASP A 243 -16.01 -14.84 13.93
CA ASP A 243 -16.37 -14.99 12.51
C ASP A 243 -17.75 -14.38 12.12
N THR A 244 -18.61 -14.11 13.11
CA THR A 244 -19.92 -13.48 12.94
C THR A 244 -19.92 -11.96 13.02
N ASP A 245 -18.76 -11.36 13.30
CA ASP A 245 -18.69 -9.94 13.64
C ASP A 245 -18.74 -9.06 12.40
N GLN A 246 -19.07 -7.79 12.62
CA GLN A 246 -19.01 -6.75 11.61
C GLN A 246 -18.35 -5.50 12.20
N ILE A 247 -17.36 -4.98 11.50
CA ILE A 247 -16.58 -3.81 11.88
C ILE A 247 -16.78 -2.75 10.80
N ALA A 248 -17.27 -1.57 11.19
CA ALA A 248 -17.35 -0.40 10.34
C ALA A 248 -16.42 0.69 10.88
N ILE A 249 -15.49 1.18 10.06
CA ILE A 249 -14.58 2.27 10.41
C ILE A 249 -14.87 3.46 9.52
N THR A 250 -15.00 4.65 10.11
CA THR A 250 -15.25 5.89 9.42
C THR A 250 -14.12 6.88 9.68
N ALA A 251 -13.52 7.41 8.62
CA ALA A 251 -12.50 8.46 8.69
C ALA A 251 -13.06 9.77 8.14
N SER A 252 -12.74 10.89 8.81
CA SER A 252 -13.22 12.22 8.43
C SER A 252 -12.18 13.30 8.76
N ALA A 253 -12.13 14.33 7.93
CA ALA A 253 -11.27 15.50 8.15
C ALA A 253 -11.98 16.77 7.64
N PRO A 254 -11.76 17.95 8.26
CA PRO A 254 -12.40 19.18 7.81
C PRO A 254 -12.12 19.50 6.33
N GLY A 255 -13.18 19.72 5.54
CA GLY A 255 -13.09 20.06 4.12
C GLY A 255 -13.02 18.86 3.16
N TYR A 256 -13.17 17.64 3.68
CA TYR A 256 -13.13 16.40 2.90
C TYR A 256 -14.35 15.51 3.20
N GLN A 257 -14.79 14.76 2.20
CA GLN A 257 -15.85 13.77 2.35
C GLN A 257 -15.39 12.67 3.30
N ALA A 258 -16.22 12.38 4.31
CA ALA A 258 -16.00 11.25 5.19
C ALA A 258 -16.12 9.93 4.40
N GLN A 259 -15.24 8.98 4.70
CA GLN A 259 -15.26 7.66 4.10
C GLN A 259 -15.50 6.60 5.16
N SER A 260 -16.24 5.54 4.79
CA SER A 260 -16.55 4.42 5.67
C SER A 260 -16.22 3.11 4.99
N ILE A 261 -15.49 2.23 5.70
CA ILE A 261 -15.18 0.87 5.26
C ILE A 261 -15.83 -0.09 6.25
N GLN A 262 -16.57 -1.08 5.74
CA GLN A 262 -17.21 -2.10 6.54
C GLN A 262 -16.70 -3.48 6.14
N ARG A 263 -16.31 -4.30 7.12
CA ARG A 263 -15.79 -5.65 6.94
C ARG A 263 -16.42 -6.62 7.95
N THR A 264 -16.41 -7.91 7.63
CA THR A 264 -16.74 -8.96 8.61
C THR A 264 -15.58 -9.16 9.59
N GLY A 265 -15.82 -9.88 10.69
CA GLY A 265 -14.77 -10.29 11.63
C GLY A 265 -13.69 -11.12 10.95
N VAL A 266 -14.08 -12.05 10.08
CA VAL A 266 -13.15 -12.89 9.29
C VAL A 266 -12.31 -12.03 8.35
N ASP A 267 -12.93 -11.13 7.58
CA ASP A 267 -12.19 -10.27 6.64
C ASP A 267 -11.23 -9.33 7.38
N THR A 268 -11.66 -8.84 8.55
CA THR A 268 -10.83 -7.99 9.41
C THR A 268 -9.62 -8.78 9.91
N TRP A 269 -9.84 -9.99 10.41
CA TRP A 269 -8.78 -10.90 10.87
C TRP A 269 -7.78 -11.23 9.77
N GLN A 270 -8.27 -11.62 8.59
CA GLN A 270 -7.44 -11.98 7.43
C GLN A 270 -6.67 -10.76 6.87
N SER A 271 -7.20 -9.55 7.03
CA SER A 271 -6.50 -8.31 6.65
C SER A 271 -5.49 -7.82 7.69
N GLY A 272 -5.28 -8.55 8.78
CA GLY A 272 -4.42 -8.12 9.89
C GLY A 272 -4.93 -6.87 10.61
N GLY A 273 -6.24 -6.59 10.52
CA GLY A 273 -6.85 -5.41 11.13
C GLY A 273 -6.51 -4.08 10.45
N VAL A 274 -6.06 -4.08 9.20
CA VAL A 274 -5.61 -2.86 8.50
C VAL A 274 -6.73 -2.18 7.69
N PHE A 275 -6.96 -0.89 7.92
CA PHE A 275 -7.95 -0.05 7.23
C PHE A 275 -7.33 1.27 6.75
N ASP A 276 -7.13 1.42 5.45
CA ASP A 276 -6.59 2.65 4.86
C ASP A 276 -7.67 3.48 4.16
N PHE A 277 -7.59 4.80 4.29
CA PHE A 277 -8.53 5.77 3.74
C PHE A 277 -7.80 6.80 2.86
N VAL A 278 -8.45 7.19 1.76
CA VAL A 278 -8.00 8.29 0.90
C VAL A 278 -9.15 9.27 0.73
N LEU A 279 -9.18 10.33 1.56
CA LEU A 279 -10.27 11.29 1.55
C LEU A 279 -10.21 12.21 0.32
N THR A 280 -11.38 12.56 -0.20
CA THR A 280 -11.58 13.44 -1.36
C THR A 280 -12.16 14.78 -0.93
N SER A 281 -11.73 15.88 -1.53
CA SER A 281 -12.19 17.23 -1.13
C SER A 281 -13.69 17.42 -1.37
N ASP A 282 -14.37 18.11 -0.45
CA ASP A 282 -15.79 18.48 -0.58
C ASP A 282 -16.03 19.54 -1.66
N GLN A 283 -14.97 20.27 -2.04
CA GLN A 283 -15.03 21.25 -3.12
C GLN A 283 -14.92 20.49 -4.45
N GLY A 284 -16.04 20.38 -5.19
CA GLY A 284 -16.00 20.01 -6.61
C GLY A 284 -15.06 20.94 -7.40
N PRO A 285 -14.68 20.59 -8.64
CA PRO A 285 -13.82 21.45 -9.45
C PRO A 285 -14.42 22.85 -9.47
N THR A 286 -13.68 23.83 -8.97
CA THR A 286 -14.13 25.22 -8.96
C THR A 286 -14.52 25.57 -10.39
N PRO A 287 -15.79 25.91 -10.67
CA PRO A 287 -16.17 26.29 -12.02
C PRO A 287 -15.28 27.45 -12.43
N LEU A 288 -14.58 27.28 -13.55
CA LEU A 288 -13.83 28.36 -14.17
C LEU A 288 -14.76 29.58 -14.22
N PRO A 289 -14.34 30.76 -13.71
CA PRO A 289 -15.17 31.95 -13.79
C PRO A 289 -15.58 32.14 -15.25
N PRO A 290 -16.86 32.41 -15.53
CA PRO A 290 -17.33 32.57 -16.90
C PRO A 290 -16.46 33.63 -17.56
N VAL A 291 -15.81 33.25 -18.66
CA VAL A 291 -15.09 34.19 -19.52
C VAL A 291 -16.11 35.25 -19.93
N ILE A 292 -15.99 36.43 -19.34
CA ILE A 292 -16.83 37.57 -19.69
C ILE A 292 -16.36 37.99 -21.07
N THR A 293 -17.05 37.54 -22.10
CA THR A 293 -16.86 38.02 -23.47
C THR A 293 -17.28 39.49 -23.48
N ALA A 294 -16.31 40.39 -23.36
CA ALA A 294 -16.55 41.82 -23.51
C ALA A 294 -16.96 42.09 -24.96
N THR A 295 -18.27 42.26 -25.18
CA THR A 295 -18.82 42.78 -26.42
C THR A 295 -18.36 44.23 -26.59
N VAL A 296 -17.35 44.45 -27.42
CA VAL A 296 -16.92 45.78 -27.83
C VAL A 296 -17.97 46.36 -28.78
N ILE A 297 -18.80 47.25 -28.26
CA ILE A 297 -19.67 48.12 -29.05
C ILE A 297 -18.79 49.21 -29.68
N GLY A 298 -18.78 49.27 -31.00
CA GLY A 298 -18.00 50.24 -31.77
C GLY A 298 -18.49 51.68 -31.61
N VAL A 299 -17.55 52.61 -31.51
CA VAL A 299 -17.71 54.07 -31.70
C VAL A 299 -16.39 54.60 -32.31
N PRO A 300 -16.42 55.61 -33.20
CA PRO A 300 -15.52 55.65 -34.36
C PRO A 300 -14.20 56.39 -34.14
N THR A 301 -13.33 56.14 -35.11
CA THR A 301 -12.06 56.78 -35.48
C THR A 301 -11.86 58.22 -35.03
N THR A 302 -10.86 58.43 -34.18
CA THR A 302 -9.90 59.55 -34.31
C THR A 302 -8.51 59.11 -33.85
N GLN A 303 -7.56 59.09 -34.79
CA GLN A 303 -6.11 59.22 -34.55
C GLN A 303 -5.85 60.40 -33.58
N PRO A 304 -4.83 60.37 -32.70
CA PRO A 304 -3.43 60.44 -33.17
C PRO A 304 -2.33 59.82 -32.24
N VAL A 305 -1.13 59.74 -32.82
CA VAL A 305 0.23 59.75 -32.21
C VAL A 305 0.63 58.57 -31.30
N ALA A 306 1.53 57.73 -31.83
CA ALA A 306 2.19 56.65 -31.11
C ALA A 306 3.37 57.18 -30.27
N THR A 307 3.26 57.04 -28.96
CA THR A 307 4.38 57.05 -28.01
C THR A 307 4.77 55.60 -27.72
N ALA A 308 6.03 55.25 -27.95
CA ALA A 308 6.54 53.90 -27.73
C ALA A 308 6.52 53.53 -26.24
N THR A 309 5.93 52.37 -25.92
CA THR A 309 5.96 51.74 -24.59
C THR A 309 6.73 50.41 -24.69
N PRO A 310 7.54 50.00 -23.69
CA PRO A 310 8.50 48.91 -23.84
C PRO A 310 7.83 47.53 -23.91
N MET A 311 8.42 46.62 -24.68
CA MET A 311 8.00 45.21 -24.76
C MET A 311 8.13 44.52 -23.41
N GLN A 312 7.02 44.01 -22.88
CA GLN A 312 6.99 43.06 -21.78
C GLN A 312 7.04 41.64 -22.35
N LEU A 313 8.09 40.89 -22.00
CA LEU A 313 8.26 39.48 -22.35
C LEU A 313 7.19 38.64 -21.66
N VAL A 314 6.34 37.99 -22.46
CA VAL A 314 5.38 36.98 -21.99
C VAL A 314 6.16 35.67 -21.78
N PRO A 315 6.16 35.06 -20.58
CA PRO A 315 6.78 33.76 -20.37
C PRO A 315 6.01 32.65 -21.11
N PRO A 316 6.70 31.60 -21.58
CA PRO A 316 6.07 30.54 -22.35
C PRO A 316 5.05 29.77 -21.51
N THR A 317 3.82 29.66 -22.03
CA THR A 317 2.75 28.82 -21.49
C THR A 317 3.15 27.35 -21.63
N VAL A 318 3.44 26.71 -20.49
CA VAL A 318 3.60 25.25 -20.40
C VAL A 318 2.22 24.61 -20.67
N PRO A 319 2.10 23.65 -21.61
CA PRO A 319 0.85 22.94 -21.85
C PRO A 319 0.40 22.19 -20.58
N PRO A 320 -0.91 22.16 -20.27
CA PRO A 320 -1.40 21.42 -19.10
C PRO A 320 -1.10 19.92 -19.24
N ALA A 321 -0.53 19.34 -18.18
CA ALA A 321 -0.36 17.89 -18.06
C ALA A 321 -1.71 17.20 -18.11
N ILE A 322 -1.83 16.15 -18.94
CA ILE A 322 -3.05 15.35 -19.07
C ILE A 322 -3.23 14.58 -17.75
N GLN A 323 -4.26 14.92 -16.98
CA GLN A 323 -4.67 14.16 -15.81
C GLN A 323 -5.69 13.09 -16.22
N VAL A 324 -5.32 11.82 -16.07
CA VAL A 324 -6.22 10.68 -16.27
C VAL A 324 -6.99 10.45 -14.96
N THR A 325 -8.30 10.66 -14.97
CA THR A 325 -9.17 10.48 -13.79
C THR A 325 -9.77 9.07 -13.77
N SER A 326 -9.83 8.42 -12.61
CA SER A 326 -10.33 7.04 -12.42
C SER A 326 -11.80 6.81 -12.86
N SER A 327 -12.61 7.86 -12.95
CA SER A 327 -14.00 7.78 -13.45
C SER A 327 -14.11 7.49 -14.95
N ALA A 328 -12.99 7.44 -15.68
CA ALA A 328 -12.96 7.24 -17.13
C ALA A 328 -12.77 5.78 -17.56
N VAL A 329 -12.38 4.87 -16.65
CA VAL A 329 -12.10 3.48 -17.01
C VAL A 329 -13.39 2.66 -17.01
N ALA A 330 -13.65 1.95 -18.12
CA ALA A 330 -14.82 1.10 -18.24
C ALA A 330 -14.83 0.04 -17.11
N PRO A 331 -15.93 -0.13 -16.36
CA PRO A 331 -16.01 -1.18 -15.35
C PRO A 331 -16.06 -2.54 -16.03
N VAL A 332 -15.35 -3.52 -15.48
CA VAL A 332 -15.36 -4.91 -15.96
C VAL A 332 -15.72 -5.83 -14.81
N SER A 333 -16.57 -6.83 -15.08
CA SER A 333 -16.92 -7.85 -14.10
C SER A 333 -16.95 -9.24 -14.74
N LEU A 334 -16.71 -10.26 -13.92
CA LEU A 334 -16.77 -11.66 -14.31
C LEU A 334 -17.92 -12.34 -13.56
N ASP A 335 -18.89 -12.86 -14.30
CA ASP A 335 -20.04 -13.59 -13.75
C ASP A 335 -19.85 -15.10 -13.90
N ILE A 336 -19.89 -15.82 -12.78
CA ILE A 336 -19.74 -17.29 -12.73
C ILE A 336 -20.78 -17.84 -11.77
N ALA A 337 -21.54 -18.84 -12.22
CA ALA A 337 -22.56 -19.52 -11.42
C ALA A 337 -23.54 -18.56 -10.69
N GLY A 338 -23.87 -17.42 -11.31
CA GLY A 338 -24.78 -16.41 -10.76
C GLY A 338 -24.14 -15.44 -9.75
N LYS A 339 -22.83 -15.53 -9.51
CA LYS A 339 -22.06 -14.56 -8.72
C LYS A 339 -21.26 -13.63 -9.64
N THR A 340 -21.19 -12.35 -9.26
CA THR A 340 -20.41 -11.33 -9.98
C THR A 340 -19.15 -11.02 -9.20
N TYR A 341 -18.02 -11.03 -9.91
CA TYR A 341 -16.69 -10.76 -9.36
C TYR A 341 -16.08 -9.54 -10.03
N LEU A 342 -15.41 -8.71 -9.23
CA LEU A 342 -14.70 -7.51 -9.69
C LEU A 342 -13.19 -7.81 -9.78
N PRO A 343 -12.46 -7.13 -10.68
CA PRO A 343 -11.02 -7.31 -10.81
C PRO A 343 -10.30 -6.81 -9.56
N ALA A 344 -9.14 -7.39 -9.26
CA ALA A 344 -8.24 -6.97 -8.19
C ALA A 344 -7.60 -5.60 -8.49
N GLY A 345 -7.42 -5.28 -9.76
CA GLY A 345 -6.89 -4.00 -10.23
C GLY A 345 -6.91 -3.93 -11.75
N TYR A 346 -6.44 -2.80 -12.28
CA TYR A 346 -6.31 -2.62 -13.71
C TYR A 346 -5.18 -1.66 -14.07
N GLN A 347 -4.65 -1.83 -15.28
CA GLN A 347 -3.76 -0.91 -15.95
C GLN A 347 -4.53 -0.25 -17.10
N PHE A 348 -4.69 1.07 -17.09
CA PHE A 348 -5.38 1.81 -18.14
C PHE A 348 -4.39 2.66 -18.92
N CYS A 349 -4.41 2.55 -20.24
CA CYS A 349 -3.53 3.26 -21.15
C CYS A 349 -4.33 4.07 -22.16
N GLN A 350 -4.00 5.35 -22.30
CA GLN A 350 -4.59 6.24 -23.29
C GLN A 350 -3.53 6.79 -24.25
N ARG A 351 -3.88 6.97 -25.52
CA ARG A 351 -3.04 7.70 -26.48
C ARG A 351 -3.39 9.18 -26.46
N SER A 352 -2.40 10.03 -26.23
CA SER A 352 -2.53 11.47 -26.33
C SER A 352 -2.72 11.92 -27.79
N ALA A 353 -3.15 13.17 -27.98
CA ALA A 353 -3.26 13.79 -29.31
C ALA A 353 -1.91 13.87 -30.06
N THR A 354 -0.78 13.79 -29.34
CA THR A 354 0.58 13.77 -29.91
C THR A 354 1.07 12.34 -30.20
N GLY A 355 0.26 11.31 -29.92
CA GLY A 355 0.58 9.91 -30.15
C GLY A 355 1.33 9.21 -29.01
N GLU A 356 1.58 9.92 -27.91
CA GLU A 356 2.24 9.37 -26.71
C GLU A 356 1.26 8.50 -25.91
N ARG A 357 1.71 7.32 -25.46
CA ARG A 357 0.89 6.39 -24.68
C ARG A 357 1.18 6.58 -23.20
N VAL A 358 0.18 7.00 -22.44
CA VAL A 358 0.27 7.21 -20.99
C VAL A 358 -0.53 6.12 -20.30
N CYS A 359 0.10 5.40 -19.37
CA CYS A 359 -0.53 4.31 -18.62
C CYS A 359 -0.57 4.63 -17.13
N VAL A 360 -1.66 4.26 -16.48
CA VAL A 360 -1.86 4.34 -15.03
C VAL A 360 -2.28 2.98 -14.50
N GLU A 361 -1.68 2.56 -13.38
CA GLU A 361 -2.06 1.35 -12.66
C GLU A 361 -2.85 1.75 -11.42
N MET A 362 -4.02 1.14 -11.24
CA MET A 362 -4.89 1.42 -10.11
C MET A 362 -5.39 0.11 -9.49
N PRO A 363 -5.31 -0.04 -8.16
CA PRO A 363 -6.06 -1.09 -7.49
C PRO A 363 -7.56 -0.81 -7.68
N SER A 364 -8.37 -1.85 -7.81
CA SER A 364 -9.82 -1.66 -7.85
C SER A 364 -10.29 -1.30 -6.44
N ALA A 365 -10.99 -0.18 -6.30
CA ALA A 365 -11.48 0.31 -5.00
C ALA A 365 -12.46 -0.67 -4.31
N GLU A 366 -13.03 -1.60 -5.09
CA GLU A 366 -13.96 -2.65 -4.66
C GLU A 366 -13.39 -4.07 -4.93
N ALA A 367 -12.06 -4.18 -5.06
CA ALA A 367 -11.37 -5.43 -5.37
C ALA A 367 -11.73 -6.53 -4.37
N ASN A 368 -12.26 -7.65 -4.88
CA ASN A 368 -12.21 -8.90 -4.15
C ASN A 368 -10.77 -9.44 -4.27
N THR A 369 -9.99 -9.37 -3.18
CA THR A 369 -8.61 -9.87 -3.16
C THR A 369 -8.56 -11.39 -3.04
N ALA A 370 -9.69 -12.04 -2.72
CA ALA A 370 -9.81 -13.49 -2.69
C ALA A 370 -9.70 -14.09 -4.10
N ARG A 371 -9.13 -15.30 -4.18
CA ARG A 371 -9.14 -16.04 -5.44
C ARG A 371 -10.55 -16.48 -5.77
N ILE A 372 -10.91 -16.31 -7.04
CA ILE A 372 -12.16 -16.81 -7.59
C ILE A 372 -11.95 -18.29 -7.93
N ASP A 373 -12.70 -19.17 -7.29
CA ASP A 373 -12.69 -20.59 -7.63
C ASP A 373 -13.47 -20.83 -8.93
N LEU A 374 -12.77 -21.36 -9.91
CA LEU A 374 -13.26 -21.67 -11.24
C LEU A 374 -13.20 -23.17 -11.47
N LEU A 375 -14.28 -23.72 -12.02
CA LEU A 375 -14.28 -25.10 -12.48
C LEU A 375 -13.79 -25.17 -13.92
N ARG A 376 -12.83 -26.04 -14.22
CA ARG A 376 -12.38 -26.28 -15.59
C ARG A 376 -13.55 -26.78 -16.45
N GLY A 377 -13.61 -26.30 -17.68
CA GLY A 377 -14.71 -26.56 -18.62
C GLY A 377 -16.00 -25.78 -18.34
N SER A 378 -16.10 -25.04 -17.23
CA SER A 378 -17.29 -24.24 -16.93
C SER A 378 -17.35 -22.98 -17.81
N ALA A 379 -18.58 -22.47 -17.98
CA ALA A 379 -18.82 -21.21 -18.66
C ALA A 379 -18.75 -20.05 -17.66
N ALA A 380 -18.07 -18.98 -18.06
CA ALA A 380 -18.08 -17.70 -17.37
C ALA A 380 -18.53 -16.61 -18.35
N GLN A 381 -19.11 -15.54 -17.83
CA GLN A 381 -19.54 -14.40 -18.61
C GLN A 381 -18.75 -13.16 -18.19
N LEU A 382 -17.99 -12.60 -19.11
CA LEU A 382 -17.32 -11.33 -18.92
C LEU A 382 -18.27 -10.19 -19.32
N ARG A 383 -18.45 -9.20 -18.46
CA ARG A 383 -19.21 -7.97 -18.75
C ARG A 383 -18.29 -6.78 -18.76
N ILE A 384 -18.42 -5.94 -19.78
CA ILE A 384 -17.63 -4.73 -19.98
C ILE A 384 -18.62 -3.58 -20.09
N GLY A 385 -18.53 -2.62 -19.17
CA GLY A 385 -19.33 -1.41 -19.18
C GLY A 385 -18.82 -0.39 -20.20
N GLY A 386 -19.60 0.67 -20.43
CA GLY A 386 -19.21 1.76 -21.32
C GLY A 386 -19.32 1.40 -22.82
N ALA A 387 -18.48 2.04 -23.63
CA ALA A 387 -18.50 1.88 -25.09
C ALA A 387 -18.10 0.46 -25.50
N ARG A 388 -18.61 0.01 -26.65
CA ARG A 388 -18.28 -1.31 -27.21
C ARG A 388 -16.77 -1.38 -27.54
N PRO A 389 -16.03 -2.36 -27.01
CA PRO A 389 -14.62 -2.52 -27.35
C PRO A 389 -14.45 -3.00 -28.79
N ALA A 390 -13.27 -2.74 -29.36
CA ALA A 390 -12.86 -3.28 -30.65
C ALA A 390 -12.33 -4.72 -30.53
N GLU A 391 -11.63 -5.01 -29.45
CA GLU A 391 -10.99 -6.32 -29.20
C GLU A 391 -10.94 -6.61 -27.70
N VAL A 392 -11.07 -7.89 -27.35
CA VAL A 392 -10.84 -8.39 -25.99
C VAL A 392 -9.87 -9.56 -26.06
N VAL A 393 -8.80 -9.50 -25.28
CA VAL A 393 -7.79 -10.55 -25.17
C VAL A 393 -7.80 -11.08 -23.74
N ILE A 394 -7.97 -12.39 -23.59
CA ILE A 394 -8.00 -13.08 -22.30
C ILE A 394 -6.77 -13.97 -22.21
N GLU A 395 -6.01 -13.86 -21.14
CA GLU A 395 -4.81 -14.65 -20.92
C GLU A 395 -4.74 -15.11 -19.48
N TYR A 396 -4.24 -16.33 -19.26
CA TYR A 396 -3.96 -16.87 -17.94
C TYR A 396 -2.46 -16.89 -17.74
N ARG A 397 -2.04 -16.32 -16.62
CA ARG A 397 -0.64 -16.23 -16.21
C ARG A 397 -0.47 -16.94 -14.88
N SER A 398 0.72 -17.48 -14.60
CA SER A 398 1.04 -17.92 -13.25
C SER A 398 0.97 -16.74 -12.27
N ASP A 399 0.98 -17.03 -10.98
CA ASP A 399 1.09 -15.97 -9.96
C ASP A 399 2.37 -15.13 -10.08
N THR A 400 3.39 -15.66 -10.75
CA THR A 400 4.64 -14.96 -11.09
C THR A 400 4.57 -14.19 -12.43
N GLY A 401 3.40 -14.16 -13.07
CA GLY A 401 3.15 -13.42 -14.32
C GLY A 401 3.56 -14.14 -15.60
N LEU A 402 4.06 -15.37 -15.52
CA LEU A 402 4.48 -16.15 -16.68
C LEU A 402 3.25 -16.61 -17.49
N PRO A 403 3.24 -16.46 -18.83
CA PRO A 403 2.15 -16.94 -19.66
C PRO A 403 2.04 -18.46 -19.58
N THR A 404 0.84 -18.98 -19.33
CA THR A 404 0.61 -20.44 -19.19
C THR A 404 0.07 -21.09 -20.47
N GLY A 405 -0.20 -20.27 -21.50
CA GLY A 405 -0.70 -20.69 -22.81
C GLY A 405 -0.77 -19.54 -23.80
N GLN A 406 -1.38 -19.78 -24.97
CA GLN A 406 -1.66 -18.70 -25.93
C GLN A 406 -2.88 -17.89 -25.48
N PRO A 407 -2.84 -16.55 -25.58
CA PRO A 407 -3.97 -15.70 -25.24
C PRO A 407 -5.15 -15.95 -26.19
N GLU A 408 -6.36 -15.94 -25.63
CA GLU A 408 -7.60 -16.03 -26.40
C GLU A 408 -8.02 -14.63 -26.86
N THR A 409 -8.03 -14.41 -28.17
CA THR A 409 -8.48 -13.14 -28.76
C THR A 409 -9.92 -13.27 -29.24
N ARG A 410 -10.75 -12.30 -28.86
CA ARG A 410 -12.16 -12.22 -29.23
C ARG A 410 -12.46 -10.86 -29.86
N VAL A 411 -13.42 -10.87 -30.79
CA VAL A 411 -14.02 -9.63 -31.31
C VAL A 411 -14.66 -8.88 -30.14
N GLY A 412 -14.44 -7.56 -30.08
CA GLY A 412 -14.94 -6.76 -28.99
C GLY A 412 -16.47 -6.71 -28.92
N ASP A 413 -16.98 -7.10 -27.76
CA ASP A 413 -18.39 -6.97 -27.38
C ASP A 413 -18.46 -6.61 -25.88
N ASN A 414 -19.59 -6.08 -25.42
CA ASN A 414 -19.78 -5.73 -24.01
C ASN A 414 -20.10 -6.94 -23.14
N ILE A 415 -20.46 -8.07 -23.76
CA ILE A 415 -20.74 -9.33 -23.08
C ILE A 415 -20.03 -10.44 -23.86
N LEU A 416 -19.12 -11.15 -23.19
CA LEU A 416 -18.43 -12.30 -23.76
C LEU A 416 -18.69 -13.54 -22.92
N LEU A 417 -19.08 -14.63 -23.57
CA LEU A 417 -19.09 -15.95 -22.96
C LEU A 417 -17.74 -16.63 -23.21
N LEU A 418 -17.12 -17.11 -22.14
CA LEU A 418 -15.83 -17.79 -22.17
C LEU A 418 -15.91 -19.12 -21.43
N THR A 419 -15.08 -20.07 -21.84
CA THR A 419 -14.95 -21.39 -21.20
C THR A 419 -13.63 -21.43 -20.46
N ILE A 420 -13.63 -21.89 -19.21
CA ILE A 420 -12.41 -22.00 -18.42
C ILE A 420 -11.60 -23.22 -18.90
N LEU A 421 -10.51 -22.97 -19.63
CA LEU A 421 -9.68 -24.03 -20.24
C LEU A 421 -8.36 -24.37 -19.52
N PRO A 422 -7.72 -23.48 -18.73
CA PRO A 422 -6.45 -23.79 -18.07
C PRO A 422 -6.51 -25.09 -17.27
N GLU A 423 -5.36 -25.75 -17.10
CA GLU A 423 -5.23 -26.86 -16.18
C GLU A 423 -5.51 -26.43 -14.73
N PRO A 424 -5.78 -27.36 -13.81
CA PRO A 424 -5.95 -27.01 -12.40
C PRO A 424 -4.72 -26.30 -11.85
N GLY A 425 -4.94 -25.19 -11.15
CA GLY A 425 -3.85 -24.37 -10.63
C GLY A 425 -4.26 -22.95 -10.27
N SER A 426 -3.28 -22.20 -9.79
CA SER A 426 -3.43 -20.80 -9.40
C SER A 426 -2.96 -19.88 -10.52
N TYR A 427 -3.82 -18.94 -10.94
CA TYR A 427 -3.55 -18.04 -12.05
C TYR A 427 -3.92 -16.58 -11.75
N ILE A 428 -3.26 -15.69 -12.47
CA ILE A 428 -3.72 -14.34 -12.76
C ILE A 428 -4.39 -14.38 -14.13
N MET A 429 -5.71 -14.23 -14.16
CA MET A 429 -6.45 -14.05 -15.40
C MET A 429 -6.41 -12.57 -15.77
N THR A 430 -5.75 -12.25 -16.89
CA THR A 430 -5.70 -10.90 -17.43
C THR A 430 -6.71 -10.75 -18.55
N VAL A 431 -7.52 -9.71 -18.46
CA VAL A 431 -8.50 -9.34 -19.49
C VAL A 431 -8.07 -8.00 -20.05
N ARG A 432 -7.50 -8.00 -21.25
CA ARG A 432 -7.17 -6.77 -21.97
C ARG A 432 -8.30 -6.39 -22.89
N VAL A 433 -8.77 -5.16 -22.78
CA VAL A 433 -9.86 -4.59 -23.54
C VAL A 433 -9.33 -3.40 -24.33
N THR A 434 -9.52 -3.39 -25.64
CA THR A 434 -9.01 -2.36 -26.54
C THR A 434 -10.17 -1.59 -27.18
N TRP A 435 -10.15 -0.27 -27.09
CA TRP A 435 -11.02 0.65 -27.80
C TRP A 435 -10.23 1.45 -28.85
N ALA A 436 -10.90 2.39 -29.53
CA ALA A 436 -10.31 3.13 -30.64
C ALA A 436 -9.06 3.97 -30.26
N VAL A 437 -9.02 4.51 -29.04
CA VAL A 437 -7.96 5.45 -28.59
C VAL A 437 -7.34 5.10 -27.23
N GLU A 438 -7.80 4.00 -26.63
CA GLU A 438 -7.43 3.58 -25.28
C GLU A 438 -7.50 2.05 -25.13
N ASP A 439 -6.73 1.52 -24.18
CA ASP A 439 -6.76 0.11 -23.83
C ASP A 439 -6.62 -0.07 -22.30
N ALA A 440 -7.29 -1.08 -21.75
CA ALA A 440 -7.26 -1.38 -20.32
C ALA A 440 -7.00 -2.87 -20.10
N THR A 441 -6.14 -3.21 -19.13
CA THR A 441 -5.90 -4.59 -18.71
C THR A 441 -6.39 -4.77 -17.29
N TYR A 442 -7.36 -5.66 -17.09
CA TYR A 442 -7.94 -5.99 -15.79
C TYR A 442 -7.36 -7.29 -15.27
N PHE A 443 -7.12 -7.37 -13.97
CA PHE A 443 -6.47 -8.51 -13.32
C PHE A 443 -7.46 -9.21 -12.38
N PHE A 444 -7.70 -10.50 -12.59
CA PHE A 444 -8.47 -11.35 -11.69
C PHE A 444 -7.56 -12.43 -11.11
N ARG A 445 -7.65 -12.66 -9.80
CA ARG A 445 -6.96 -13.78 -9.15
C ARG A 445 -7.89 -14.98 -9.19
N VAL A 446 -7.47 -16.08 -9.78
CA VAL A 446 -8.33 -17.26 -9.97
C VAL A 446 -7.61 -18.53 -9.53
N THR A 447 -8.39 -19.49 -9.04
CA THR A 447 -7.99 -20.88 -8.84
C THR A 447 -8.81 -21.71 -9.79
N VAL A 448 -8.19 -22.54 -10.63
CA VAL A 448 -8.91 -23.49 -11.48
C VAL A 448 -8.84 -24.87 -10.83
N SER A 449 -9.97 -25.54 -10.67
CA SER A 449 -10.08 -26.93 -10.22
C SER A 449 -10.65 -27.82 -11.34
N GLU A 450 -10.47 -29.14 -11.23
CA GLU A 450 -11.15 -30.12 -12.10
C GLU A 450 -12.66 -30.12 -11.91
#